data_AF-A0A382RBH9-F1
#
_entry.id   AF-A0A382RBH9-F1
#
_cell.length_a   1.000
_cell.length_b   1.000
_cell.length_c   1.000
_cell.angle_alpha   90.00
_cell.angle_beta   90.00
_cell.angle_gamma   90.00
#
_symmetry.space_group_name_H-M   'P 1'
#
loop_
_entity.id
_entity.type
_entity.pdbx_description
1 polymer ?
#
loop_
_entity_poly.entity_id
_entity_poly.type
_entity_poly.pdbx_seq_one_letter_code
_entity_poly.pdbx_strand_id
1 'polypeptide(L)'
;MNPIEAGRAKVRGELEAPPALRRFGSGWISGVLGVILGLASLGIVMSMRYPGIFSMEDLTAFQDKVWFRTIVFFMLIAAFVFAMLSLILRETKSLGTFGMAATLLASLLGGSTTSSALPDYTPLYLGLDFFILNVLFTGMIFVPIERLFPRYEEQALFRKEWREDLFYYLVSSMAVQLITWLNFLPANTLLAITAWTDFRAWVAGIPLVAQVILIMFFTDLVQYWVHRAFHRIPCLWKFHAVHHSGKTMDWMAGARMHFLEILVLRGTTVIPMLLLGFHQTAVGIYI
;
A
#
# COMPACT_ATOMS: atom_id res chain seq x y z
N MET A 1 -15.77 28.72 -4.06
CA MET A 1 -15.18 27.39 -4.30
C MET A 1 -14.62 27.39 -5.71
N ASN A 2 -13.34 27.09 -5.90
CA ASN A 2 -12.75 27.07 -7.24
C ASN A 2 -13.21 25.81 -8.03
N PRO A 3 -13.00 25.75 -9.36
CA PRO A 3 -13.43 24.61 -10.17
C PRO A 3 -12.83 23.26 -9.73
N ILE A 4 -11.60 23.26 -9.22
CA ILE A 4 -10.91 22.05 -8.74
C ILE A 4 -11.54 21.55 -7.43
N GLU A 5 -11.80 22.44 -6.48
CA GLU A 5 -12.48 22.12 -5.22
C GLU A 5 -13.91 21.60 -5.47
N ALA A 6 -14.61 22.22 -6.42
CA ALA A 6 -15.93 21.76 -6.86
C ALA A 6 -15.89 20.35 -7.45
N GLY A 7 -14.92 20.08 -8.33
CA GLY A 7 -14.70 18.74 -8.89
C GLY A 7 -14.37 17.70 -7.82
N ARG A 8 -13.47 18.02 -6.90
CA ARG A 8 -13.09 17.15 -5.78
C ARG A 8 -14.29 16.84 -4.88
N ALA A 9 -15.10 17.85 -4.54
CA ALA A 9 -16.29 17.67 -3.73
C ALA A 9 -17.33 16.77 -4.43
N LYS A 10 -17.49 16.90 -5.75
CA LYS A 10 -18.41 16.06 -6.53
C LYS A 10 -17.97 14.60 -6.55
N VAL A 11 -16.71 14.33 -6.90
CA VAL A 11 -16.17 12.94 -6.89
C VAL A 11 -16.28 12.33 -5.50
N ARG A 12 -15.92 13.07 -4.46
CA ARG A 12 -16.06 12.62 -3.07
C ARG A 12 -17.50 12.29 -2.72
N GLY A 13 -18.43 13.19 -3.00
CA GLY A 13 -19.86 12.97 -2.73
C GLY A 13 -20.42 11.76 -3.48
N GLU A 14 -19.86 11.47 -4.67
CA GLU A 14 -20.22 10.27 -5.42
C GLU A 14 -19.65 8.98 -4.82
N LEU A 15 -18.42 8.98 -4.31
CA LEU A 15 -17.82 7.83 -3.61
C LEU A 15 -18.53 7.56 -2.28
N GLU A 16 -18.84 8.61 -1.52
CA GLU A 16 -19.51 8.56 -0.21
C GLU A 16 -21.04 8.50 -0.33
N ALA A 17 -21.58 8.16 -1.51
CA ALA A 17 -23.02 8.21 -1.77
C ALA A 17 -23.82 7.24 -0.87
N PRO A 18 -25.06 7.59 -0.48
CA PRO A 18 -25.93 6.70 0.31
C PRO A 18 -26.19 5.34 -0.38
N PRO A 19 -26.47 4.26 0.39
CA PRO A 19 -26.70 2.92 -0.17
C PRO A 19 -27.69 2.86 -1.35
N ALA A 20 -28.77 3.65 -1.31
CA ALA A 20 -29.78 3.71 -2.37
C ALA A 20 -29.21 4.07 -3.76
N LEU A 21 -28.13 4.87 -3.80
CA LEU A 21 -27.47 5.29 -5.04
C LEU A 21 -26.33 4.33 -5.46
N ARG A 22 -26.01 3.34 -4.63
CA ARG A 22 -24.91 2.38 -4.84
C ARG A 22 -25.37 0.99 -5.27
N ARG A 23 -26.66 0.83 -5.60
CA ARG A 23 -27.23 -0.45 -6.07
C ARG A 23 -26.59 -0.93 -7.38
N PHE A 24 -26.56 -2.24 -7.58
CA PHE A 24 -26.16 -2.81 -8.86
C PHE A 24 -26.98 -2.19 -10.01
N GLY A 25 -26.31 -1.88 -11.13
CA GLY A 25 -26.92 -1.18 -12.27
C GLY A 25 -27.03 0.34 -12.15
N SER A 26 -26.74 0.96 -10.99
CA SER A 26 -26.75 2.44 -10.86
C SER A 26 -25.58 3.13 -11.57
N GLY A 27 -24.61 2.36 -12.08
CA GLY A 27 -23.34 2.89 -12.59
C GLY A 27 -22.33 3.25 -11.51
N TRP A 28 -22.67 3.12 -10.22
CA TRP A 28 -21.74 3.44 -9.12
C TRP A 28 -20.57 2.46 -9.05
N ILE A 29 -20.83 1.15 -9.10
CA ILE A 29 -19.79 0.11 -9.04
C ILE A 29 -18.81 0.25 -10.21
N SER A 30 -19.34 0.38 -11.43
CA SER A 30 -18.51 0.64 -12.61
C SER A 30 -17.75 1.97 -12.51
N GLY A 31 -18.35 3.00 -11.92
CA GLY A 31 -17.66 4.27 -11.66
C GLY A 31 -16.47 4.10 -10.72
N VAL A 32 -16.66 3.42 -9.59
CA VAL A 32 -15.60 3.14 -8.62
C VAL A 32 -14.48 2.30 -9.24
N LEU A 33 -14.83 1.21 -9.93
CA LEU A 33 -13.85 0.36 -10.60
C LEU A 33 -13.09 1.10 -11.71
N GLY A 34 -13.77 1.94 -12.49
CA GLY A 34 -13.15 2.79 -13.51
C GLY A 34 -12.16 3.79 -12.92
N VAL A 35 -12.48 4.40 -11.78
CA VAL A 35 -11.58 5.30 -11.05
C VAL A 35 -10.38 4.55 -10.49
N ILE A 36 -10.60 3.43 -9.79
CA ILE A 36 -9.52 2.63 -9.18
C ILE A 36 -8.56 2.12 -10.24
N LEU A 37 -9.07 1.47 -11.29
CA LEU A 37 -8.24 0.92 -12.35
C LEU A 37 -7.59 2.03 -13.19
N GLY A 38 -8.28 3.12 -13.47
CA GLY A 38 -7.72 4.25 -14.20
C GLY A 38 -6.56 4.92 -13.46
N LEU A 39 -6.70 5.16 -12.16
CA LEU A 39 -5.61 5.69 -11.32
C LEU A 39 -4.47 4.68 -11.15
N ALA A 40 -4.79 3.39 -10.96
CA ALA A 40 -3.78 2.34 -10.85
C ALA A 40 -2.95 2.22 -12.14
N SER A 41 -3.61 2.16 -13.30
CA SER A 41 -2.93 2.14 -14.60
C SER A 41 -2.10 3.40 -14.82
N LEU A 42 -2.61 4.58 -14.47
CA LEU A 42 -1.83 5.82 -14.56
C LEU A 42 -0.57 5.77 -13.69
N GLY A 43 -0.69 5.33 -12.43
CA GLY A 43 0.45 5.23 -11.53
C GLY A 43 1.47 4.16 -11.96
N ILE A 44 1.02 3.02 -12.49
CA ILE A 44 1.91 2.00 -13.05
C ILE A 44 2.62 2.53 -14.30
N VAL A 45 1.91 3.20 -15.22
CA VAL A 45 2.53 3.84 -16.40
C VAL A 45 3.54 4.91 -16.00
N MET A 46 3.25 5.71 -14.98
CA MET A 46 4.20 6.66 -14.40
C MET A 46 5.43 5.96 -13.82
N SER A 47 5.24 4.82 -13.16
CA SER A 47 6.33 3.99 -12.61
C SER A 47 7.20 3.40 -13.71
N MET A 48 6.62 2.94 -14.81
CA MET A 48 7.36 2.45 -15.98
C MET A 48 8.11 3.58 -16.72
N ARG A 49 7.57 4.79 -16.70
CA ARG A 49 8.17 5.95 -17.38
C ARG A 49 9.30 6.59 -16.57
N TYR A 50 9.21 6.54 -15.24
CA TYR A 50 10.18 7.11 -14.31
C TYR A 50 10.54 6.11 -13.20
N PRO A 51 11.15 4.96 -13.56
CA PRO A 51 11.39 3.86 -12.63
C PRO A 51 12.22 4.28 -11.41
N GLY A 52 13.30 5.04 -11.59
CA GLY A 52 14.15 5.50 -10.48
C GLY A 52 13.49 6.45 -9.48
N ILE A 53 12.27 6.94 -9.78
CA ILE A 53 11.49 7.78 -8.86
C ILE A 53 10.30 7.02 -8.29
N PHE A 54 9.60 6.22 -9.10
CA PHE A 54 8.28 5.68 -8.73
C PHE A 54 8.20 4.16 -8.61
N SER A 55 9.24 3.44 -9.04
CA SER A 55 9.23 1.98 -9.14
C SER A 55 10.14 1.33 -8.11
N MET A 56 9.69 0.22 -7.52
CA MET A 56 10.60 -0.63 -6.76
C MET A 56 11.53 -1.39 -7.70
N GLU A 57 12.79 -1.56 -7.29
CA GLU A 57 13.81 -2.30 -8.06
C GLU A 57 13.32 -3.69 -8.51
N ASP A 58 12.71 -4.44 -7.58
CA ASP A 58 12.16 -5.76 -7.85
C ASP A 58 11.06 -5.74 -8.92
N LEU A 59 10.23 -4.69 -8.95
CA LEU A 59 9.16 -4.58 -9.93
C LEU A 59 9.66 -4.06 -11.28
N THR A 60 10.65 -3.17 -11.29
CA THR A 60 11.31 -2.67 -12.50
C THR A 60 11.82 -3.83 -13.36
N ALA A 61 12.36 -4.88 -12.75
CA ALA A 61 12.83 -6.08 -13.43
C ALA A 61 11.75 -6.82 -14.26
N PHE A 62 10.47 -6.60 -13.93
CA PHE A 62 9.32 -7.22 -14.61
C PHE A 62 8.63 -6.31 -15.63
N GLN A 63 8.89 -5.00 -15.63
CA GLN A 63 8.15 -4.03 -16.45
C GLN A 63 8.29 -4.25 -17.95
N ASP A 64 9.42 -4.80 -18.40
CA ASP A 64 9.65 -5.14 -19.81
C ASP A 64 9.13 -6.52 -20.20
N LYS A 65 8.63 -7.32 -19.25
CA LYS A 65 8.08 -8.64 -19.56
C LYS A 65 6.73 -8.49 -20.26
N VAL A 66 6.53 -9.30 -21.30
CA VAL A 66 5.30 -9.30 -22.10
C VAL A 66 4.07 -9.47 -21.20
N TRP A 67 4.10 -10.42 -20.27
CA TRP A 67 2.98 -10.69 -19.37
C TRP A 67 2.61 -9.46 -18.51
N PHE A 68 3.60 -8.69 -18.03
CA PHE A 68 3.36 -7.51 -17.20
C PHE A 68 2.67 -6.42 -18.03
N ARG A 69 3.21 -6.16 -19.24
CA ARG A 69 2.61 -5.20 -20.18
C ARG A 69 1.21 -5.61 -20.62
N THR A 70 0.96 -6.91 -20.80
CA THR A 70 -0.37 -7.45 -21.08
C THR A 70 -1.35 -7.19 -19.94
N ILE A 71 -0.94 -7.34 -18.67
CA ILE A 71 -1.79 -7.00 -17.52
C ILE A 71 -2.14 -5.51 -17.54
N VAL A 72 -1.15 -4.62 -17.70
CA VAL A 72 -1.39 -3.17 -17.77
C VAL A 72 -2.34 -2.81 -18.90
N PHE A 73 -2.20 -3.45 -20.06
CA PHE A 73 -3.10 -3.27 -21.20
C PHE A 73 -4.55 -3.63 -20.86
N PHE A 74 -4.79 -4.81 -20.27
CA PHE A 74 -6.13 -5.21 -19.87
C PHE A 74 -6.69 -4.36 -18.73
N MET A 75 -5.85 -3.87 -17.81
CA MET A 75 -6.27 -2.90 -16.79
C MET A 75 -6.76 -1.60 -17.42
N LEU A 76 -6.06 -1.06 -18.42
CA LEU A 76 -6.47 0.14 -19.16
C LEU A 76 -7.80 -0.05 -19.89
N ILE A 77 -7.98 -1.20 -20.56
CA ILE A 77 -9.25 -1.54 -21.23
C ILE A 77 -10.38 -1.63 -20.21
N ALA A 78 -10.17 -2.35 -19.12
CA ALA A 78 -11.18 -2.50 -18.07
C ALA A 78 -11.54 -1.13 -17.45
N ALA A 79 -10.54 -0.29 -17.16
CA ALA A 79 -10.74 1.07 -16.65
C ALA A 79 -11.61 1.90 -17.62
N PHE A 80 -11.29 1.87 -18.92
CA PHE A 80 -12.06 2.55 -19.95
C PHE A 80 -13.51 2.06 -20.01
N VAL A 81 -13.72 0.75 -20.07
CA VAL A 81 -15.06 0.14 -20.15
C VAL A 81 -15.89 0.49 -18.92
N PHE A 82 -15.33 0.35 -17.72
CA PHE A 82 -16.04 0.68 -16.48
C PHE A 82 -16.34 2.17 -16.34
N ALA A 83 -15.39 3.05 -16.71
CA ALA A 83 -15.61 4.48 -16.74
C ALA A 83 -16.73 4.85 -17.74
N MET A 84 -16.72 4.25 -18.93
CA MET A 84 -17.77 4.44 -19.94
C MET A 84 -19.14 3.97 -19.46
N LEU A 85 -19.22 2.77 -18.88
CA LEU A 85 -20.46 2.26 -18.28
C LEU A 85 -20.98 3.18 -17.18
N SER A 86 -20.10 3.75 -16.35
CA SER A 86 -20.49 4.76 -15.37
C SER A 86 -21.02 6.04 -16.03
N LEU A 87 -20.43 6.50 -17.13
CA LEU A 87 -20.90 7.66 -17.88
C LEU A 87 -22.28 7.41 -18.50
N ILE A 88 -22.59 6.18 -18.88
CA ILE A 88 -23.91 5.80 -19.41
C ILE A 88 -24.94 5.74 -18.28
N LEU A 89 -24.68 4.92 -17.26
CA LEU A 89 -25.68 4.53 -16.26
C LEU A 89 -25.89 5.54 -15.14
N ARG A 90 -24.84 6.23 -14.71
CA ARG A 90 -24.86 7.06 -13.49
C ARG A 90 -25.40 8.45 -13.80
N GLU A 91 -26.36 8.97 -13.04
CA GLU A 91 -26.91 10.31 -13.30
C GLU A 91 -25.83 11.40 -13.20
N THR A 92 -25.09 11.38 -12.09
CA THR A 92 -23.94 12.25 -11.90
C THR A 92 -22.69 11.59 -12.49
N LYS A 93 -22.07 12.30 -13.44
CA LYS A 93 -21.04 11.74 -14.34
C LYS A 93 -19.62 11.82 -13.79
N SER A 94 -19.41 12.26 -12.54
CA SER A 94 -18.06 12.66 -12.13
C SER A 94 -17.11 11.47 -11.93
N LEU A 95 -17.56 10.33 -11.40
CA LEU A 95 -16.76 9.10 -11.34
C LEU A 95 -16.33 8.64 -12.73
N GLY A 96 -17.28 8.53 -13.66
CA GLY A 96 -17.01 8.12 -15.04
C GLY A 96 -16.05 9.08 -15.76
N THR A 97 -16.26 10.40 -15.62
CA THR A 97 -15.37 11.40 -16.21
C THR A 97 -13.96 11.32 -15.61
N PHE A 98 -13.85 11.18 -14.29
CA PHE A 98 -12.56 11.11 -13.61
C PHE A 98 -11.78 9.84 -13.96
N GLY A 99 -12.43 8.68 -13.94
CA GLY A 99 -11.82 7.41 -14.36
C GLY A 99 -11.40 7.43 -15.83
N MET A 100 -12.24 8.00 -16.70
CA MET A 100 -11.92 8.18 -18.12
C MET A 100 -10.71 9.10 -18.31
N ALA A 101 -10.66 10.24 -17.63
CA ALA A 101 -9.55 11.17 -17.71
C ALA A 101 -8.22 10.54 -17.24
N ALA A 102 -8.23 9.79 -16.14
CA ALA A 102 -7.04 9.08 -15.66
C ALA A 102 -6.56 8.02 -16.66
N THR A 103 -7.50 7.25 -17.23
CA THR A 103 -7.21 6.22 -18.23
C THR A 103 -6.65 6.83 -19.52
N LEU A 104 -7.24 7.93 -20.00
CA LEU A 104 -6.76 8.65 -21.19
C LEU A 104 -5.37 9.23 -20.95
N LEU A 105 -5.11 9.82 -19.78
CA LEU A 105 -3.79 10.32 -19.44
C LEU A 105 -2.74 9.20 -19.42
N ALA A 106 -3.07 8.05 -18.83
CA ALA A 106 -2.19 6.88 -18.84
C ALA A 106 -1.88 6.41 -20.27
N SER A 107 -2.89 6.35 -21.14
CA SER A 107 -2.72 5.99 -22.56
C SER A 107 -1.87 7.02 -23.33
N LEU A 108 -2.07 8.32 -23.09
CA LEU A 108 -1.29 9.40 -23.70
C LEU A 108 0.18 9.38 -23.25
N LEU A 109 0.45 8.90 -22.05
CA LEU A 109 1.80 8.69 -21.52
C LEU A 109 2.47 7.40 -22.04
N GLY A 110 1.83 6.70 -22.99
CA GLY A 110 2.35 5.51 -23.67
C GLY A 110 1.69 4.20 -23.25
N GLY A 111 0.78 4.22 -22.27
CA GLY A 111 0.05 3.04 -21.81
C GLY A 111 0.96 1.84 -21.51
N SER A 112 0.51 0.64 -21.90
CA SER A 112 1.26 -0.61 -21.71
C SER A 112 2.58 -0.70 -22.50
N THR A 113 2.78 0.15 -23.50
CA THR A 113 3.98 0.19 -24.35
C THR A 113 4.94 1.30 -23.97
N THR A 114 4.71 1.99 -22.86
CA THR A 114 5.61 3.07 -22.42
C THR A 114 7.00 2.52 -22.12
N SER A 115 8.02 3.36 -22.34
CA SER A 115 9.42 3.07 -22.07
C SER A 115 9.96 4.12 -21.11
N SER A 116 11.03 3.77 -20.38
CA SER A 116 11.66 4.71 -19.45
C SER A 116 12.11 5.98 -20.18
N ALA A 117 11.75 7.13 -19.62
CA ALA A 117 12.10 8.44 -20.16
C ALA A 117 13.43 8.98 -19.58
N LEU A 118 13.92 8.40 -18.49
CA LEU A 118 15.14 8.83 -17.78
C LEU A 118 15.99 7.61 -17.42
N PRO A 119 17.32 7.68 -17.54
CA PRO A 119 18.19 6.69 -16.91
C PRO A 119 17.99 6.66 -15.38
N ASP A 120 18.15 5.51 -14.74
CA ASP A 120 18.02 5.37 -13.29
C ASP A 120 19.21 6.02 -12.59
N TYR A 121 18.96 7.17 -11.94
CA TYR A 121 20.03 7.97 -11.33
C TYR A 121 20.09 7.89 -9.80
N THR A 122 19.09 7.28 -9.13
CA THR A 122 19.01 7.32 -7.66
C THR A 122 18.73 5.96 -7.02
N PRO A 123 19.41 5.62 -5.91
CA PRO A 123 19.08 4.44 -5.12
C PRO A 123 17.80 4.64 -4.28
N LEU A 124 17.26 5.87 -4.20
CA LEU A 124 16.04 6.17 -3.46
C LEU A 124 14.87 6.35 -4.43
N TYR A 125 13.85 5.50 -4.30
CA TYR A 125 12.60 5.52 -5.03
C TYR A 125 11.41 5.66 -4.07
N LEU A 126 10.30 6.16 -4.60
CA LEU A 126 9.00 6.19 -3.97
C LEU A 126 8.21 5.03 -4.57
N GLY A 127 8.02 3.92 -3.85
CA GLY A 127 7.36 2.70 -4.38
C GLY A 127 5.86 2.89 -4.66
N LEU A 128 5.52 3.68 -5.68
CA LEU A 128 4.15 4.00 -6.10
C LEU A 128 3.48 2.76 -6.68
N ASP A 129 4.22 2.01 -7.48
CA ASP A 129 3.81 0.71 -7.99
C ASP A 129 3.50 -0.30 -6.88
N PHE A 130 4.35 -0.39 -5.87
CA PHE A 130 4.14 -1.23 -4.69
C PHE A 130 2.91 -0.80 -3.92
N PHE A 131 2.72 0.51 -3.69
CA PHE A 131 1.50 1.03 -3.09
C PHE A 131 0.25 0.61 -3.88
N ILE A 132 0.26 0.77 -5.21
CA ILE A 132 -0.87 0.42 -6.07
C ILE A 132 -1.16 -1.07 -6.00
N LEU A 133 -0.14 -1.92 -6.18
CA LEU A 133 -0.30 -3.37 -6.12
C LEU A 133 -0.81 -3.81 -4.75
N ASN A 134 -0.29 -3.24 -3.66
CA ASN A 134 -0.70 -3.61 -2.31
C ASN A 134 -2.15 -3.20 -2.02
N VAL A 135 -2.56 -1.97 -2.36
CA VAL A 135 -3.96 -1.51 -2.22
C VAL A 135 -4.92 -2.34 -3.07
N LEU A 136 -4.55 -2.65 -4.32
CA LEU A 136 -5.38 -3.50 -5.18
C LEU A 136 -5.49 -4.91 -4.62
N PHE A 137 -4.37 -5.53 -4.24
CA PHE A 137 -4.32 -6.89 -3.71
C PHE A 137 -5.12 -7.02 -2.42
N THR A 138 -4.82 -6.19 -1.42
CA THR A 138 -5.53 -6.19 -0.13
C THR A 138 -6.99 -5.81 -0.29
N GLY A 139 -7.31 -4.83 -1.12
CA GLY A 139 -8.69 -4.46 -1.44
C GLY A 139 -9.47 -5.60 -2.11
N MET A 140 -8.88 -6.30 -3.08
CA MET A 140 -9.51 -7.46 -3.75
C MET A 140 -9.81 -8.61 -2.80
N ILE A 141 -9.03 -8.77 -1.72
CA ILE A 141 -9.27 -9.80 -0.71
C ILE A 141 -10.30 -9.33 0.32
N PHE A 142 -10.05 -8.18 0.96
CA PHE A 142 -10.80 -7.79 2.14
C PHE A 142 -12.12 -7.08 1.80
N VAL A 143 -12.23 -6.35 0.70
CA VAL A 143 -13.51 -5.70 0.32
C VAL A 143 -14.61 -6.74 0.10
N PRO A 144 -14.40 -7.84 -0.66
CA PRO A 144 -15.41 -8.89 -0.78
C PRO A 144 -15.74 -9.55 0.56
N ILE A 145 -14.75 -9.86 1.39
CA ILE A 145 -14.99 -10.49 2.70
C ILE A 145 -15.86 -9.58 3.58
N GLU A 146 -15.54 -8.29 3.67
CA GLU A 146 -16.33 -7.32 4.44
C GLU A 146 -17.73 -7.06 3.88
N ARG A 147 -17.94 -7.28 2.57
CA ARG A 147 -19.25 -7.10 1.95
C ARG A 147 -20.11 -8.37 1.98
N LEU A 148 -19.49 -9.55 2.01
CA LEU A 148 -20.18 -10.83 2.12
C LEU A 148 -20.51 -11.18 3.58
N PHE A 149 -19.65 -10.78 4.52
CA PHE A 149 -19.81 -11.07 5.95
C PHE A 149 -19.73 -9.79 6.80
N PRO A 150 -20.57 -8.77 6.55
CA PRO A 150 -20.53 -7.52 7.30
C PRO A 150 -21.02 -7.72 8.74
N ARG A 151 -20.30 -7.16 9.72
CA ARG A 151 -20.84 -6.96 11.08
C ARG A 151 -21.85 -5.81 11.12
N TYR A 152 -21.62 -4.78 10.31
CA TYR A 152 -22.46 -3.58 10.20
C TYR A 152 -22.87 -3.39 8.73
N GLU A 153 -24.06 -3.84 8.36
CA GLU A 153 -24.56 -3.83 6.97
C GLU A 153 -24.68 -2.42 6.38
N GLU A 154 -24.92 -1.43 7.21
CA GLU A 154 -25.06 -0.02 6.79
C GLU A 154 -23.72 0.66 6.51
N GLN A 155 -22.59 0.07 6.92
CA GLN A 155 -21.27 0.67 6.74
C GLN A 155 -20.90 0.73 5.24
N ALA A 156 -20.71 1.94 4.72
CA ALA A 156 -20.28 2.13 3.35
C ALA A 156 -18.82 1.69 3.14
N LEU A 157 -18.51 1.28 1.90
CA LEU A 157 -17.12 0.98 1.50
C LEU A 157 -16.21 2.19 1.67
N PHE A 158 -16.63 3.35 1.15
CA PHE A 158 -15.94 4.62 1.36
C PHE A 158 -16.60 5.35 2.53
N ARG A 159 -16.32 4.89 3.74
CA ARG A 159 -16.76 5.52 4.99
C ARG A 159 -16.00 6.83 5.25
N LYS A 160 -16.55 7.75 6.04
CA LYS A 160 -16.02 9.12 6.25
C LYS A 160 -14.49 9.27 6.35
N GLU A 161 -13.79 8.34 6.98
CA GLU A 161 -12.34 8.42 7.24
C GLU A 161 -11.46 7.66 6.22
N TRP A 162 -12.05 7.11 5.16
CA TRP A 162 -11.34 6.31 4.14
C TRP A 162 -10.16 7.06 3.51
N ARG A 163 -10.26 8.39 3.43
CA ARG A 163 -9.26 9.27 2.82
C ARG A 163 -8.04 9.41 3.71
N GLU A 164 -8.27 9.56 5.00
CA GLU A 164 -7.24 9.61 6.02
C GLU A 164 -6.49 8.27 6.05
N ASP A 165 -7.22 7.15 6.01
CA ASP A 165 -6.59 5.81 5.99
C ASP A 165 -5.78 5.59 4.72
N LEU A 166 -6.33 5.95 3.55
CA LEU A 166 -5.62 5.86 2.28
C LEU A 166 -4.38 6.78 2.25
N PHE A 167 -4.45 7.96 2.87
CA PHE A 167 -3.30 8.86 2.98
C PHE A 167 -2.18 8.23 3.81
N TYR A 168 -2.49 7.67 4.98
CA TYR A 168 -1.50 7.00 5.80
C TYR A 168 -0.91 5.78 5.09
N TYR A 169 -1.75 4.99 4.41
CA TYR A 169 -1.32 3.86 3.61
C TYR A 169 -0.37 4.31 2.48
N LEU A 170 -0.73 5.36 1.74
CA LEU A 170 0.12 5.92 0.69
C LEU A 170 1.47 6.36 1.24
N VAL A 171 1.48 7.17 2.30
CA VAL A 171 2.71 7.70 2.89
C VAL A 171 3.57 6.57 3.45
N SER A 172 2.98 5.60 4.16
CA SER A 172 3.74 4.46 4.72
C SER A 172 4.35 3.58 3.63
N SER A 173 3.62 3.36 2.52
CA SER A 173 4.11 2.55 1.41
C SER A 173 5.19 3.28 0.62
N MET A 174 5.02 4.56 0.33
CA MET A 174 6.03 5.36 -0.36
C MET A 174 7.30 5.56 0.49
N ALA A 175 7.16 5.60 1.82
CA ALA A 175 8.29 5.74 2.73
C ALA A 175 8.94 4.40 3.12
N VAL A 176 8.46 3.27 2.60
CA VAL A 176 8.95 1.93 2.99
C VAL A 176 10.47 1.81 2.81
N GLN A 177 11.01 2.34 1.71
CA GLN A 177 12.44 2.26 1.46
C GLN A 177 13.27 3.09 2.45
N LEU A 178 12.80 4.30 2.78
CA LEU A 178 13.43 5.14 3.79
C LEU A 178 13.38 4.45 5.17
N ILE A 179 12.24 3.85 5.54
CA ILE A 179 12.08 3.12 6.79
C ILE A 179 13.02 1.90 6.83
N THR A 180 13.09 1.15 5.74
CA THR A 180 14.00 0.01 5.60
C THR A 180 15.45 0.47 5.75
N TRP A 181 15.87 1.51 5.04
CA TRP A 181 17.23 2.06 5.14
C TRP A 181 17.56 2.53 6.56
N LEU A 182 16.66 3.27 7.22
CA LEU A 182 16.83 3.74 8.60
C LEU A 182 16.94 2.60 9.63
N ASN A 183 16.35 1.43 9.34
CA ASN A 183 16.45 0.26 10.21
C ASN A 183 17.67 -0.63 9.90
N PHE A 184 18.01 -0.80 8.62
CA PHE A 184 19.12 -1.64 8.19
C PHE A 184 20.48 -1.00 8.42
N LEU A 185 20.61 0.32 8.29
CA LEU A 185 21.86 1.03 8.54
C LEU A 185 22.42 0.77 9.95
N PRO A 186 21.69 1.00 11.06
CA PRO A 186 22.18 0.69 12.40
C PRO A 186 22.37 -0.82 12.61
N ALA A 187 21.53 -1.68 12.03
CA ALA A 187 21.73 -3.13 12.11
C ALA A 187 23.08 -3.55 11.52
N ASN A 188 23.42 -3.04 10.33
CA ASN A 188 24.69 -3.32 9.66
C ASN A 188 25.89 -2.76 10.41
N THR A 189 25.78 -1.56 10.98
CA THR A 189 26.83 -1.00 11.85
C THR A 189 27.06 -1.89 13.08
N LEU A 190 25.97 -2.30 13.75
CA LEU A 190 26.06 -3.17 14.92
C LEU A 190 26.65 -4.54 14.56
N LEU A 191 26.27 -5.12 13.41
CA LEU A 191 26.86 -6.36 12.89
C LEU A 191 28.38 -6.23 12.69
N ALA A 192 28.84 -5.10 12.14
CA ALA A 192 30.26 -4.86 11.85
C ALA A 192 31.13 -4.71 13.12
N ILE A 193 30.56 -4.22 14.22
CA ILE A 193 31.32 -3.97 15.46
C ILE A 193 31.20 -5.09 16.50
N THR A 194 30.30 -6.05 16.30
CA THR A 194 30.05 -7.13 17.28
C THR A 194 30.64 -8.46 16.82
N ALA A 195 31.53 -9.03 17.64
CA ALA A 195 32.23 -10.29 17.38
C ALA A 195 31.43 -11.53 17.81
N TRP A 196 30.17 -11.65 17.37
CA TRP A 196 29.29 -12.79 17.71
C TRP A 196 29.28 -13.87 16.63
N THR A 197 30.40 -14.09 15.95
CA THR A 197 30.48 -14.95 14.76
C THR A 197 29.99 -16.37 15.04
N ASP A 198 30.48 -17.01 16.09
CA ASP A 198 30.10 -18.40 16.43
C ASP A 198 28.63 -18.49 16.86
N PHE A 199 28.14 -17.51 17.61
CA PHE A 199 26.74 -17.44 18.01
C PHE A 199 25.81 -17.29 16.79
N ARG A 200 26.14 -16.39 15.86
CA ARG A 200 25.36 -16.20 14.62
C ARG A 200 25.41 -17.44 13.74
N ALA A 201 26.56 -18.08 13.62
CA ALA A 201 26.69 -19.33 12.88
C ALA A 201 25.82 -20.44 13.49
N TRP A 202 25.78 -20.52 14.83
CA TRP A 202 24.89 -21.43 15.54
C TRP A 202 23.41 -21.12 15.29
N VAL A 203 22.99 -19.85 15.37
CA VAL A 203 21.60 -19.45 15.06
C VAL A 203 21.24 -19.75 13.60
N ALA A 204 22.12 -19.42 12.66
CA ALA A 204 21.93 -19.70 11.24
C ALA A 204 21.85 -21.22 10.94
N GLY A 205 22.50 -22.04 11.76
CA GLY A 205 22.49 -23.51 11.68
C GLY A 205 21.23 -24.18 12.24
N ILE A 206 20.35 -23.43 12.92
CA ILE A 206 19.05 -23.96 13.38
C ILE A 206 18.21 -24.37 12.15
N PRO A 207 17.41 -25.46 12.19
CA PRO A 207 16.54 -25.84 11.08
C PRO A 207 15.62 -24.69 10.65
N LEU A 208 15.43 -24.50 9.34
CA LEU A 208 14.71 -23.35 8.78
C LEU A 208 13.33 -23.12 9.42
N VAL A 209 12.53 -24.18 9.59
CA VAL A 209 11.20 -24.09 10.20
C VAL A 209 11.27 -23.60 11.65
N ALA A 210 12.25 -24.09 12.42
CA ALA A 210 12.48 -23.63 13.78
C ALA A 210 12.94 -22.17 13.82
N GLN A 211 13.77 -21.73 12.86
CA GLN A 211 14.12 -20.31 12.73
C GLN A 211 12.88 -19.44 12.52
N VAL A 212 11.99 -19.81 11.58
CA VAL A 212 10.75 -19.05 11.32
C VAL A 212 9.88 -18.96 12.57
N ILE A 213 9.68 -20.07 13.30
CA ILE A 213 8.90 -20.09 14.54
C ILE A 213 9.55 -19.21 15.62
N LEU A 214 10.88 -19.28 15.77
CA LEU A 214 11.61 -18.44 16.73
C LEU A 214 11.49 -16.96 16.37
N ILE A 215 11.64 -16.61 15.08
CA ILE A 215 11.45 -15.24 14.60
C ILE A 215 10.05 -14.76 14.99
N MET A 216 8.98 -15.49 14.61
CA MET A 216 7.60 -15.14 14.94
C MET A 216 7.41 -14.94 16.45
N PHE A 217 7.88 -15.88 17.27
CA PHE A 217 7.74 -15.81 18.72
C PHE A 217 8.43 -14.57 19.31
N PHE A 218 9.69 -14.32 18.95
CA PHE A 218 10.44 -13.20 19.50
C PHE A 218 9.94 -11.86 18.97
N THR A 219 9.55 -11.77 17.70
CA THR A 219 8.97 -10.55 17.14
C THR A 219 7.66 -10.21 17.83
N ASP A 220 6.78 -11.20 18.06
CA ASP A 220 5.50 -10.97 18.74
C ASP A 220 5.72 -10.53 20.20
N LEU A 221 6.68 -11.16 20.88
CA LEU A 221 7.06 -10.77 22.25
C LEU A 221 7.57 -9.33 22.32
N VAL A 222 8.45 -8.94 21.39
CA VAL A 222 8.96 -7.55 21.30
C VAL A 222 7.83 -6.59 20.96
N GLN A 223 7.01 -6.91 19.95
CA GLN A 223 5.89 -6.07 19.54
C GLN A 223 4.88 -5.87 20.67
N TYR A 224 4.59 -6.90 21.47
CA TYR A 224 3.75 -6.78 22.65
C TYR A 224 4.29 -5.70 23.62
N TRP A 225 5.57 -5.76 23.97
CA TRP A 225 6.16 -4.81 24.90
C TRP A 225 6.27 -3.40 24.33
N VAL A 226 6.60 -3.28 23.04
CA VAL A 226 6.64 -1.99 22.34
C VAL A 226 5.25 -1.37 22.28
N HIS A 227 4.23 -2.15 21.91
CA HIS A 227 2.84 -1.70 21.90
C HIS A 227 2.36 -1.29 23.31
N ARG A 228 2.69 -2.08 24.34
CA ARG A 228 2.43 -1.71 25.73
C ARG A 228 3.14 -0.42 26.12
N ALA A 229 4.37 -0.19 25.67
CA ALA A 229 5.09 1.06 25.91
C ALA A 229 4.40 2.25 25.23
N PHE A 230 3.91 2.09 24.00
CA PHE A 230 3.09 3.09 23.29
C PHE A 230 1.82 3.48 24.07
N HIS A 231 1.23 2.54 24.80
CA HIS A 231 0.07 2.80 25.66
C HIS A 231 0.40 3.37 27.05
N ARG A 232 1.63 3.18 27.55
CA ARG A 232 1.98 3.52 28.95
C ARG A 232 2.86 4.76 29.07
N ILE A 233 3.64 5.11 28.04
CA ILE A 233 4.55 6.24 28.05
C ILE A 233 3.87 7.43 27.34
N PRO A 234 3.58 8.55 28.03
CA PRO A 234 2.81 9.67 27.46
C PRO A 234 3.41 10.27 26.19
N CYS A 235 4.74 10.26 26.04
CA CYS A 235 5.41 10.72 24.82
C CYS A 235 5.10 9.81 23.63
N LEU A 236 5.21 8.49 23.81
CA LEU A 236 4.96 7.50 22.75
C LEU A 236 3.47 7.46 22.37
N TRP A 237 2.58 7.62 23.36
CA TRP A 237 1.14 7.67 23.12
C TRP A 237 0.73 8.75 22.10
N LYS A 238 1.42 9.89 22.04
CA LYS A 238 1.11 10.95 21.06
C LYS A 238 1.20 10.45 19.61
N PHE A 239 2.09 9.51 19.33
CA PHE A 239 2.21 8.89 18.02
C PHE A 239 1.16 7.80 17.84
N HIS A 240 1.01 6.92 18.83
CA HIS A 240 0.09 5.79 18.78
C HIS A 240 -1.39 6.19 18.83
N ALA A 241 -1.71 7.37 19.36
CA ALA A 241 -3.05 7.94 19.31
C ALA A 241 -3.54 8.17 17.87
N VAL A 242 -2.64 8.30 16.88
CA VAL A 242 -3.00 8.32 15.46
C VAL A 242 -3.65 6.99 15.06
N HIS A 243 -3.07 5.86 15.47
CA HIS A 243 -3.63 4.54 15.24
C HIS A 243 -4.99 4.35 15.91
N HIS A 244 -5.11 4.75 17.17
CA HIS A 244 -6.38 4.70 17.92
C HIS A 244 -7.39 5.80 17.55
N SER A 245 -7.08 6.68 16.60
CA SER A 245 -8.00 7.77 16.21
C SER A 245 -9.17 7.30 15.34
N GLY A 246 -9.08 6.09 14.77
CA GLY A 246 -10.12 5.49 13.95
C GLY A 246 -11.43 5.33 14.73
N LYS A 247 -12.52 5.88 14.21
CA LYS A 247 -13.86 5.75 14.83
C LYS A 247 -14.65 4.58 14.27
N THR A 248 -14.21 4.08 13.13
CA THR A 248 -14.88 3.03 12.35
C THR A 248 -13.82 2.08 11.80
N MET A 249 -14.10 0.78 11.85
CA MET A 249 -13.15 -0.27 11.46
C MET A 249 -13.46 -0.77 10.05
N ASP A 250 -12.43 -0.84 9.22
CA ASP A 250 -12.40 -1.57 7.95
C ASP A 250 -10.98 -2.08 7.70
N TRP A 251 -10.77 -2.71 6.55
CA TRP A 251 -9.52 -3.30 6.14
C TRP A 251 -8.36 -2.30 5.99
N MET A 252 -8.65 -1.00 5.81
CA MET A 252 -7.62 0.05 5.74
C MET A 252 -7.33 0.66 7.11
N ALA A 253 -8.19 0.48 8.11
CA ALA A 253 -8.01 1.09 9.42
C ALA A 253 -6.66 0.75 10.06
N GLY A 254 -6.13 -0.45 9.81
CA GLY A 254 -4.80 -0.87 10.28
C GLY A 254 -3.63 -0.07 9.66
N ALA A 255 -3.81 0.53 8.49
CA ALA A 255 -2.77 1.32 7.82
C ALA A 255 -2.59 2.71 8.45
N ARG A 256 -3.54 3.17 9.28
CA ARG A 256 -3.44 4.44 10.00
C ARG A 256 -2.40 4.33 11.11
N MET A 257 -1.16 4.64 10.80
CA MET A 257 -0.06 4.65 11.78
C MET A 257 0.84 5.86 11.57
N HIS A 258 1.35 6.40 12.68
CA HIS A 258 2.34 7.46 12.60
C HIS A 258 3.69 6.91 12.10
N PHE A 259 4.41 7.65 11.26
CA PHE A 259 5.68 7.19 10.68
C PHE A 259 6.71 6.74 11.74
N LEU A 260 6.86 7.51 12.82
CA LEU A 260 7.75 7.15 13.94
C LEU A 260 7.34 5.86 14.65
N GLU A 261 6.05 5.55 14.71
CA GLU A 261 5.57 4.29 15.27
C GLU A 261 5.99 3.12 14.38
N ILE A 262 5.85 3.25 13.06
CA ILE A 262 6.32 2.25 12.08
C ILE A 262 7.83 2.06 12.22
N LEU A 263 8.60 3.15 12.29
CA LEU A 263 10.06 3.09 12.43
C LEU A 263 10.48 2.35 13.72
N VAL A 264 9.87 2.67 14.87
CA VAL A 264 10.18 2.02 16.15
C VAL A 264 9.77 0.54 16.12
N LEU A 265 8.57 0.20 15.65
CA LEU A 265 8.11 -1.18 15.56
C LEU A 265 9.03 -2.00 14.65
N ARG A 266 9.29 -1.51 13.42
CA ARG A 266 10.15 -2.21 12.47
C ARG A 266 11.60 -2.30 12.95
N GLY A 267 12.14 -1.24 13.53
CA GLY A 267 13.51 -1.23 14.04
C GLY A 267 13.71 -2.20 15.20
N THR A 268 12.79 -2.20 16.16
CA THR A 268 12.87 -3.09 17.32
C THR A 268 12.66 -4.57 16.96
N THR A 269 12.02 -4.89 15.84
CA THR A 269 11.90 -6.29 15.37
C THR A 269 13.01 -6.68 14.40
N VAL A 270 13.34 -5.84 13.41
CA VAL A 270 14.30 -6.17 12.34
C VAL A 270 15.74 -6.15 12.85
N ILE A 271 16.12 -5.14 13.66
CA ILE A 271 17.51 -5.01 14.12
C ILE A 271 17.93 -6.24 14.94
N PRO A 272 17.18 -6.71 15.96
CA PRO A 272 17.55 -7.93 16.69
C PRO A 272 17.54 -9.17 15.80
N MET A 273 16.56 -9.30 14.90
CA MET A 273 16.47 -10.45 13.99
C MET A 273 17.72 -10.59 13.12
N LEU A 274 18.22 -9.48 12.56
CA LEU A 274 19.46 -9.47 11.79
C LEU A 274 20.69 -9.68 12.68
N LEU A 275 20.74 -9.06 13.86
CA LEU A 275 21.89 -9.16 14.76
C LEU A 275 22.11 -10.55 15.34
N LEU A 276 21.03 -11.29 15.60
CA LEU A 276 21.07 -12.66 16.11
C LEU A 276 21.59 -13.66 15.07
N GLY A 277 21.57 -13.31 13.77
CA GLY A 277 22.12 -14.15 12.71
C GLY A 277 21.15 -15.19 12.15
N PHE A 278 19.83 -14.92 12.19
CA PHE A 278 18.88 -15.74 11.46
C PHE A 278 19.19 -15.75 9.95
N HIS A 279 18.98 -16.90 9.31
CA HIS A 279 19.22 -17.06 7.88
C HIS A 279 18.30 -16.13 7.07
N GLN A 280 18.80 -15.52 6.00
CA GLN A 280 18.04 -14.57 5.18
C GLN A 280 16.74 -15.16 4.64
N THR A 281 16.73 -16.45 4.29
CA THR A 281 15.50 -17.15 3.88
C THR A 281 14.46 -17.20 5.00
N ALA A 282 14.85 -17.42 6.27
CA ALA A 282 13.90 -17.42 7.38
C ALA A 282 13.32 -16.03 7.61
N VAL A 283 14.18 -15.01 7.57
CA VAL A 283 13.81 -13.60 7.66
C VAL A 283 12.83 -13.22 6.54
N GLY A 284 13.13 -13.60 5.29
CA GLY A 284 12.29 -13.31 4.13
C GLY A 284 10.98 -14.10 4.06
N ILE A 285 10.86 -15.26 4.74
CA ILE A 285 9.58 -15.96 4.91
C ILE A 285 8.68 -15.23 5.92
N TYR A 286 9.27 -14.63 6.95
CA TYR A 286 8.53 -13.94 8.01
C TYR A 286 8.04 -12.54 7.58
N ILE A 287 8.84 -11.80 6.81
CA ILE A 287 8.53 -10.44 6.34
C ILE A 287 7.48 -10.47 5.23
#